data_AF-A0AAD6VCK2-F1
#
_entry.id   AF-A0AAD6VCK2-F1
#
_cell.length_a   1.000
_cell.length_b   1.000
_cell.length_c   1.000
_cell.angle_alpha   90.00
_cell.angle_beta   90.00
_cell.angle_gamma   90.00
#
_symmetry.space_group_name_H-M   'P 1'
#
loop_
_entity.id
_entity.type
_entity.pdbx_description
1 polymer ?
#
loop_
_entity_poly.entity_id
_entity_poly.type
_entity_poly.pdbx_seq_one_letter_code
_entity_poly.pdbx_strand_id
1 'polypeptide(L)'
;MSASPSGDDANIPDGFILVNGHPIELWSKAAFEHVERLQTDEENRNPDAQGVYIYNDYFGYACCDLLKKEMLAIGKMVASKTEKLSLDTFHRLEALTLYMANSMGAEVFHTIDDPDLAEAIYNAYGALWMTYVLDLEAAAKPQKLGPTHPVAIRNLENVVRTTAKAITRFSGLGFNKDADDLEMALLRVLERNDMDGTPKAKLFLGKSEDSDDEGEEEEEEEEEKTAGEGADDVDVRAAAKTWKASAAMKALREAYGPVEHGGRPWDITKWSKTALAAEKARFADLDDEELF
;
A
#
# COMPACT_ATOMS: atom_id res chain seq x y z
N MET A 1 -6.33 -9.48 -34.43
CA MET A 1 -4.90 -9.35 -34.76
C MET A 1 -4.13 -9.69 -33.50
N SER A 2 -3.44 -10.83 -33.46
CA SER A 2 -2.64 -11.24 -32.31
C SER A 2 -1.29 -10.55 -32.45
N ALA A 3 -0.96 -9.62 -31.55
CA ALA A 3 0.38 -9.04 -31.52
C ALA A 3 1.38 -10.16 -31.19
N SER A 4 2.41 -10.29 -32.01
CA SER A 4 3.56 -11.13 -31.68
C SER A 4 4.26 -10.51 -30.47
N PRO A 5 4.53 -11.26 -29.39
CA PRO A 5 5.26 -10.72 -28.25
C PRO A 5 6.63 -10.23 -28.71
N SER A 6 6.95 -8.98 -28.41
CA SER A 6 8.27 -8.40 -28.60
C SER A 6 9.29 -9.23 -27.83
N GLY A 7 10.49 -9.40 -28.41
CA GLY A 7 11.53 -10.32 -27.92
C GLY A 7 12.06 -10.09 -26.49
N ASP A 8 11.54 -9.11 -25.76
CA ASP A 8 11.92 -8.79 -24.38
C ASP A 8 11.08 -9.53 -23.32
N ASP A 9 9.96 -10.17 -23.70
CA ASP A 9 9.16 -11.01 -22.79
C ASP A 9 9.86 -12.32 -22.39
N ALA A 10 10.99 -12.66 -23.02
CA ALA A 10 11.59 -13.99 -22.95
C ALA A 10 12.25 -14.35 -21.60
N ASN A 11 12.37 -13.42 -20.64
CA ASN A 11 13.08 -13.65 -19.38
C ASN A 11 12.27 -13.36 -18.09
N ILE A 12 10.95 -13.18 -18.18
CA ILE A 12 10.13 -12.96 -16.96
C ILE A 12 9.98 -14.30 -16.22
N PRO A 13 10.38 -14.40 -14.94
CA PRO A 13 10.23 -15.64 -14.18
C PRO A 13 8.76 -16.05 -14.04
N ASP A 14 8.50 -17.37 -14.01
CA ASP A 14 7.16 -17.92 -13.78
C ASP A 14 6.54 -17.33 -12.50
N GLY A 15 5.29 -16.90 -12.61
CA GLY A 15 4.56 -16.28 -11.50
C GLY A 15 4.79 -14.78 -11.32
N PHE A 16 5.61 -14.14 -12.16
CA PHE A 16 5.86 -12.69 -12.11
C PHE A 16 5.35 -11.95 -13.36
N ILE A 17 5.23 -10.64 -13.24
CA ILE A 17 4.96 -9.69 -14.33
C ILE A 17 5.93 -8.50 -14.22
N LEU A 18 6.25 -7.91 -15.37
CA LEU A 18 6.94 -6.63 -15.44
C LEU A 18 5.92 -5.52 -15.65
N VAL A 19 5.86 -4.55 -14.75
CA VAL A 19 5.03 -3.36 -14.93
C VAL A 19 5.75 -2.42 -15.90
N ASN A 20 5.04 -2.02 -16.96
CA ASN A 20 5.56 -1.18 -18.05
C ASN A 20 6.81 -1.71 -18.77
N GLY A 21 7.05 -3.03 -18.71
CA GLY A 21 8.22 -3.66 -19.33
C GLY A 21 9.56 -3.31 -18.65
N HIS A 22 9.55 -2.64 -17.50
CA HIS A 22 10.77 -2.21 -16.84
C HIS A 22 11.34 -3.34 -15.95
N PRO A 23 12.60 -3.80 -16.14
CA PRO A 23 13.12 -4.99 -15.45
C PRO A 23 13.12 -4.92 -13.93
N ILE A 24 13.26 -3.72 -13.35
CA ILE A 24 13.24 -3.52 -11.90
C ILE A 24 11.82 -3.48 -11.32
N GLU A 25 10.81 -3.30 -12.16
CA GLU A 25 9.39 -3.33 -11.78
C GLU A 25 8.81 -4.74 -11.91
N LEU A 26 9.49 -5.69 -11.25
CA LEU A 26 9.06 -7.08 -11.18
C LEU A 26 8.11 -7.27 -10.00
N TRP A 27 6.94 -7.84 -10.28
CA TRP A 27 5.88 -8.04 -9.29
C TRP A 27 5.24 -9.42 -9.45
N SER A 28 4.75 -10.00 -8.37
CA SER A 28 4.11 -11.32 -8.39
C SER A 28 2.70 -11.22 -8.98
N LYS A 29 2.34 -12.15 -9.88
CA LYS A 29 0.96 -12.32 -10.39
C LYS A 29 -0.05 -12.47 -9.26
N ALA A 30 0.32 -13.26 -8.25
CA ALA A 30 -0.53 -13.49 -7.08
C ALA A 30 -0.86 -12.20 -6.30
N ALA A 31 0.07 -11.24 -6.26
CA ALA A 31 -0.17 -9.96 -5.61
C ALA A 31 -1.15 -9.11 -6.41
N PHE A 32 -1.02 -9.06 -7.74
CA PHE A 32 -1.97 -8.39 -8.64
C PHE A 32 -3.38 -8.98 -8.55
N GLU A 33 -3.52 -10.30 -8.60
CA GLU A 33 -4.81 -10.99 -8.42
C GLU A 33 -5.43 -10.67 -7.06
N HIS A 34 -4.60 -10.45 -6.02
CA HIS A 34 -5.10 -10.04 -4.71
C HIS A 34 -5.57 -8.57 -4.71
N VAL A 35 -4.83 -7.66 -5.34
CA VAL A 35 -5.22 -6.25 -5.50
C VAL A 35 -6.51 -6.12 -6.31
N GLU A 36 -6.67 -6.87 -7.39
CA GLU A 36 -7.88 -6.86 -8.22
C GLU A 36 -9.13 -7.25 -7.41
N ARG A 37 -8.99 -8.21 -6.49
CA ARG A 37 -10.07 -8.55 -5.54
C ARG A 37 -10.38 -7.41 -4.59
N LEU A 38 -9.36 -6.74 -4.04
CA LEU A 38 -9.57 -5.58 -3.16
C LEU A 38 -10.25 -4.43 -3.90
N GLN A 39 -9.84 -4.15 -5.13
CA GLN A 39 -10.44 -3.11 -5.99
C GLN A 39 -11.88 -3.46 -6.39
N THR A 40 -12.17 -4.74 -6.64
CA THR A 40 -13.55 -5.20 -6.88
C THR A 40 -14.41 -4.98 -5.63
N ASP A 41 -13.90 -5.32 -4.45
CA ASP A 41 -14.61 -5.11 -3.19
C ASP A 41 -14.80 -3.62 -2.86
N GLU A 42 -13.84 -2.78 -3.22
CA GLU A 42 -13.86 -1.32 -3.12
C GLU A 42 -14.95 -0.75 -4.04
N GLU A 43 -14.96 -1.08 -5.32
CA GLU A 43 -15.94 -0.58 -6.29
C GLU A 43 -17.37 -1.00 -5.95
N ASN A 44 -17.55 -2.21 -5.39
CA ASN A 44 -18.85 -2.64 -4.88
C ASN A 44 -19.35 -1.80 -3.70
N ARG A 45 -18.45 -1.13 -2.98
CA ARG A 45 -18.77 -0.22 -1.86
C ARG A 45 -18.77 1.25 -2.27
N ASN A 46 -18.34 1.57 -3.50
CA ASN A 46 -18.32 2.92 -4.03
C ASN A 46 -19.76 3.42 -4.29
N PRO A 47 -20.25 4.42 -3.54
CA PRO A 47 -21.60 4.95 -3.72
C PRO A 47 -21.84 5.48 -5.13
N ASP A 48 -20.87 6.18 -5.70
CA ASP A 48 -20.98 6.76 -7.05
C ASP A 48 -21.10 5.67 -8.11
N ALA A 49 -20.31 4.59 -7.99
CA ALA A 49 -20.43 3.42 -8.85
C ALA A 49 -21.82 2.75 -8.78
N GLN A 50 -22.48 2.89 -7.63
CA GLN A 50 -23.84 2.41 -7.43
C GLN A 50 -24.90 3.45 -7.80
N GLY A 51 -24.54 4.65 -8.28
CA GLY A 51 -25.48 5.74 -8.56
C GLY A 51 -26.16 6.29 -7.32
N VAL A 52 -25.43 6.35 -6.21
CA VAL A 52 -25.87 6.85 -4.91
C VAL A 52 -24.98 8.02 -4.55
N TYR A 53 -25.55 9.22 -4.46
CA TYR A 53 -24.81 10.40 -4.05
C TYR A 53 -24.82 10.53 -2.52
N ILE A 54 -23.67 10.30 -1.89
CA ILE A 54 -23.44 10.51 -0.45
C ILE A 54 -22.07 11.14 -0.26
N TYR A 55 -21.81 11.68 0.93
CA TYR A 55 -20.54 12.36 1.23
C TYR A 55 -19.32 11.50 0.87
N ASN A 56 -18.30 12.15 0.30
CA ASN A 56 -17.09 11.50 -0.23
C ASN A 56 -16.31 10.67 0.80
N ASP A 57 -16.48 10.98 2.09
CA ASP A 57 -15.87 10.25 3.20
C ASP A 57 -16.39 8.81 3.34
N TYR A 58 -17.62 8.52 2.87
CA TYR A 58 -18.19 7.17 2.91
C TYR A 58 -17.33 6.18 2.14
N PHE A 59 -16.87 6.56 0.94
CA PHE A 59 -15.99 5.71 0.16
C PHE A 59 -14.62 5.57 0.84
N GLY A 60 -14.09 6.65 1.40
CA GLY A 60 -12.85 6.62 2.19
C GLY A 60 -12.90 5.62 3.35
N TYR A 61 -13.98 5.61 4.12
CA TYR A 61 -14.19 4.65 5.21
C TYR A 61 -14.32 3.21 4.71
N ALA A 62 -14.94 2.99 3.54
CA ALA A 62 -15.04 1.67 2.93
C ALA A 62 -13.66 1.10 2.58
N CYS A 63 -12.77 1.90 2.00
CA CYS A 63 -11.39 1.54 1.71
C CYS A 63 -10.59 1.31 3.01
N CYS A 64 -10.75 2.17 4.01
CA CYS A 64 -10.10 1.99 5.31
C CYS A 64 -10.49 0.68 6.00
N ASP A 65 -11.74 0.23 5.89
CA ASP A 65 -12.15 -1.09 6.41
C ASP A 65 -11.54 -2.25 5.63
N LEU A 66 -11.37 -2.14 4.31
CA LEU A 66 -10.66 -3.13 3.50
C LEU A 66 -9.20 -3.24 3.94
N LEU A 67 -8.48 -2.11 4.00
CA LEU A 67 -7.11 -2.03 4.49
C LEU A 67 -6.98 -2.62 5.89
N LYS A 68 -7.86 -2.22 6.82
CA LYS A 68 -7.89 -2.74 8.18
C LYS A 68 -8.05 -4.26 8.21
N LYS A 69 -9.01 -4.82 7.47
CA LYS A 69 -9.23 -6.27 7.42
C LYS A 69 -8.01 -7.00 6.88
N GLU A 70 -7.42 -6.45 5.82
CA GLU A 70 -6.26 -7.03 5.15
C GLU A 70 -5.03 -7.02 6.06
N MET A 71 -4.70 -5.87 6.66
CA MET A 71 -3.61 -5.74 7.62
C MET A 71 -3.79 -6.63 8.85
N LEU A 72 -5.01 -6.78 9.36
CA LEU A 72 -5.28 -7.69 10.48
C LEU A 72 -5.14 -9.17 10.10
N ALA A 73 -5.42 -9.54 8.85
CA ALA A 73 -5.17 -10.87 8.33
C ALA A 73 -3.67 -11.13 8.20
N ILE A 74 -2.94 -10.22 7.54
CA ILE A 74 -1.48 -10.27 7.41
C ILE A 74 -0.81 -10.29 8.78
N GLY A 75 -1.27 -9.48 9.74
CA GLY A 75 -0.73 -9.45 11.09
C GLY A 75 -0.85 -10.79 11.83
N LYS A 76 -1.86 -11.62 11.51
CA LYS A 76 -1.94 -13.00 12.02
C LYS A 76 -0.89 -13.90 11.36
N MET A 77 -0.68 -13.75 10.05
CA MET A 77 0.32 -14.52 9.29
C MET A 77 1.74 -14.18 9.76
N VAL A 78 2.08 -12.89 9.90
CA VAL A 78 3.37 -12.40 10.42
C VAL A 78 3.62 -12.85 11.86
N ALA A 79 2.57 -12.98 12.69
CA ALA A 79 2.69 -13.51 14.05
C ALA A 79 2.77 -15.05 14.12
N SER A 80 2.47 -15.75 13.01
CA SER A 80 2.45 -17.21 12.95
C SER A 80 3.87 -17.79 13.00
N LYS A 81 4.05 -18.98 13.58
CA LYS A 81 5.36 -19.66 13.56
C LYS A 81 5.66 -20.31 12.22
N THR A 82 4.63 -20.69 11.47
CA THR A 82 4.75 -21.47 10.23
C THR A 82 4.52 -20.62 8.99
N GLU A 83 3.70 -19.58 9.08
CA GLU A 83 3.32 -18.76 7.93
C GLU A 83 4.15 -17.49 7.81
N LYS A 84 4.78 -17.00 8.88
CA LYS A 84 5.37 -15.66 8.92
C LYS A 84 6.37 -15.33 7.81
N LEU A 85 7.11 -16.31 7.31
CA LEU A 85 8.09 -16.15 6.23
C LEU A 85 7.71 -16.98 4.99
N SER A 86 6.42 -17.33 4.87
CA SER A 86 5.91 -18.02 3.69
C SER A 86 5.83 -17.06 2.51
N LEU A 87 5.90 -17.62 1.30
CA LEU A 87 5.69 -16.84 0.08
C LEU A 87 4.27 -16.25 0.02
N ASP A 88 3.28 -16.91 0.62
CA ASP A 88 1.92 -16.38 0.71
C ASP A 88 1.87 -15.10 1.57
N THR A 89 2.55 -15.08 2.73
CA THR A 89 2.66 -13.85 3.56
C THR A 89 3.34 -12.72 2.78
N PHE A 90 4.40 -13.05 2.02
CA PHE A 90 5.04 -12.05 1.16
C PHE A 90 4.08 -11.52 0.10
N HIS A 91 3.40 -12.38 -0.67
CA HIS A 91 2.47 -11.94 -1.71
C HIS A 91 1.33 -11.06 -1.15
N ARG A 92 0.88 -11.31 0.08
CA ARG A 92 -0.13 -10.48 0.76
C ARG A 92 0.43 -9.10 1.15
N LEU A 93 1.64 -9.04 1.67
CA LEU A 93 2.35 -7.78 1.93
C LEU A 93 2.62 -7.01 0.64
N GLU A 94 3.08 -7.69 -0.41
CA GLU A 94 3.30 -7.13 -1.74
C GLU A 94 2.00 -6.56 -2.33
N ALA A 95 0.88 -7.29 -2.22
CA ALA A 95 -0.42 -6.81 -2.66
C ALA A 95 -0.86 -5.56 -1.88
N LEU A 96 -0.63 -5.55 -0.56
CA LEU A 96 -0.90 -4.37 0.27
C LEU A 96 -0.06 -3.17 -0.18
N THR A 97 1.23 -3.36 -0.49
CA THR A 97 2.09 -2.30 -1.04
C THR A 97 1.59 -1.82 -2.40
N LEU A 98 1.23 -2.74 -3.30
CA LEU A 98 0.66 -2.39 -4.61
C LEU A 98 -0.60 -1.55 -4.45
N TYR A 99 -1.52 -1.97 -3.56
CA TYR A 99 -2.74 -1.24 -3.28
C TYR A 99 -2.43 0.16 -2.73
N MET A 100 -1.60 0.26 -1.68
CA MET A 100 -1.18 1.54 -1.10
C MET A 100 -0.40 2.43 -2.07
N ALA A 101 0.24 1.88 -3.10
CA ALA A 101 1.05 2.65 -4.03
C ALA A 101 0.28 3.08 -5.30
N ASN A 102 -0.75 2.33 -5.72
CA ASN A 102 -1.47 2.57 -6.99
C ASN A 102 -2.94 2.95 -6.85
N SER A 103 -3.62 2.55 -5.76
CA SER A 103 -5.07 2.71 -5.68
C SER A 103 -5.47 4.02 -5.01
N MET A 104 -6.75 4.38 -5.16
CA MET A 104 -7.38 5.39 -4.31
C MET A 104 -7.20 5.08 -2.82
N GLY A 105 -6.84 3.85 -2.45
CA GLY A 105 -6.50 3.41 -1.10
C GLY A 105 -5.38 4.16 -0.39
N ALA A 106 -4.46 4.85 -1.08
CA ALA A 106 -3.56 5.80 -0.41
C ALA A 106 -4.19 7.19 -0.24
N GLU A 107 -5.00 7.60 -1.21
CA GLU A 107 -5.68 8.88 -1.20
C GLU A 107 -6.85 8.91 -0.20
N VAL A 108 -7.38 7.76 0.21
CA VAL A 108 -8.53 7.73 1.13
C VAL A 108 -8.27 8.34 2.50
N PHE A 109 -7.02 8.54 2.92
CA PHE A 109 -6.75 9.15 4.23
C PHE A 109 -7.10 10.64 4.27
N HIS A 110 -6.99 11.35 3.15
CA HIS A 110 -7.43 12.75 3.10
C HIS A 110 -8.94 12.88 2.92
N THR A 111 -9.64 11.78 2.61
CA THR A 111 -11.10 11.77 2.40
C THR A 111 -11.88 11.42 3.65
N ILE A 112 -11.26 10.92 4.72
CA ILE A 112 -11.93 10.57 5.98
C ILE A 112 -11.70 11.61 7.09
N ASP A 113 -12.73 11.89 7.88
CA ASP A 113 -12.65 12.74 9.08
C ASP A 113 -12.38 11.90 10.35
N ASP A 114 -11.35 11.04 10.28
CA ASP A 114 -10.94 10.16 11.38
C ASP A 114 -9.40 10.00 11.37
N PRO A 115 -8.67 10.98 11.93
CA PRO A 115 -7.21 10.96 11.93
C PRO A 115 -6.64 9.80 12.76
N ASP A 116 -7.37 9.33 13.79
CA ASP A 116 -6.94 8.20 14.63
C ASP A 116 -6.97 6.88 13.84
N LEU A 117 -8.00 6.66 13.01
CA LEU A 117 -8.06 5.51 12.11
C LEU A 117 -6.99 5.59 11.03
N ALA A 118 -6.80 6.75 10.41
CA ALA A 118 -5.76 6.95 9.41
C ALA A 118 -4.36 6.66 9.99
N GLU A 119 -4.05 7.22 11.16
CA GLU A 119 -2.79 6.98 11.87
C GLU A 119 -2.64 5.50 12.25
N ALA A 120 -3.71 4.82 12.68
CA ALA A 120 -3.67 3.40 13.03
C ALA A 120 -3.36 2.51 11.82
N ILE A 121 -3.91 2.81 10.65
CA ILE A 121 -3.63 2.11 9.38
C ILE A 121 -2.18 2.37 8.94
N TYR A 122 -1.74 3.63 8.96
CA TYR A 122 -0.35 4.01 8.67
C TYR A 122 0.64 3.26 9.57
N ASN A 123 0.40 3.29 10.88
CA ASN A 123 1.22 2.61 11.88
C ASN A 123 1.24 1.09 11.69
N ALA A 124 0.11 0.50 11.29
CA ALA A 124 -0.03 -0.92 11.01
C ALA A 124 0.77 -1.32 9.76
N TYR A 125 0.64 -0.56 8.67
CA TYR A 125 1.37 -0.80 7.42
C TYR A 125 2.88 -0.86 7.63
N GLY A 126 3.44 0.20 8.21
CA GLY A 126 4.89 0.27 8.45
C GLY A 126 5.39 -0.79 9.42
N ALA A 127 4.62 -1.09 10.47
CA ALA A 127 5.01 -2.08 11.46
C ALA A 127 4.99 -3.52 10.93
N LEU A 128 4.06 -3.84 10.03
CA LEU A 128 4.02 -5.15 9.37
C LEU A 128 5.27 -5.37 8.52
N TRP A 129 5.62 -4.37 7.68
CA TRP A 129 6.79 -4.43 6.83
C TRP A 129 8.10 -4.48 7.61
N MET A 130 8.26 -3.60 8.61
CA MET A 130 9.46 -3.60 9.46
C MET A 130 9.64 -4.95 10.16
N THR A 131 8.55 -5.51 10.71
CA THR A 131 8.60 -6.81 11.39
C THR A 131 8.96 -7.94 10.41
N TYR A 132 8.31 -7.98 9.24
CA TYR A 132 8.55 -9.02 8.24
C TYR A 132 9.99 -9.00 7.72
N VAL A 133 10.49 -7.83 7.33
CA VAL A 133 11.84 -7.68 6.75
C VAL A 133 12.93 -8.02 7.76
N LEU A 134 12.76 -7.66 9.04
CA LEU A 134 13.70 -8.05 10.10
C LEU A 134 13.67 -9.55 10.40
N ASP A 135 12.48 -10.15 10.43
CA ASP A 135 12.35 -11.60 10.63
C ASP A 135 12.95 -12.38 9.46
N LEU A 136 12.79 -11.86 8.25
CA LEU A 136 13.36 -12.41 7.03
C LEU A 136 14.90 -12.30 7.05
N GLU A 137 15.46 -11.13 7.40
CA GLU A 137 16.92 -10.95 7.58
C GLU A 137 17.46 -11.89 8.66
N ALA A 138 16.77 -12.01 9.80
CA ALA A 138 17.19 -12.88 10.89
C ALA A 138 17.21 -14.36 10.47
N ALA A 139 16.25 -14.80 9.66
CA ALA A 139 16.18 -16.18 9.16
C ALA A 139 17.23 -16.49 8.09
N ALA A 140 17.73 -15.47 7.38
CA ALA A 140 18.80 -15.64 6.41
C ALA A 140 20.17 -15.86 7.06
N LYS A 141 20.38 -15.33 8.26
CA LYS A 141 21.69 -15.39 8.94
C LYS A 141 22.18 -16.84 9.14
N PRO A 142 23.48 -17.11 8.92
CA PRO A 142 24.56 -16.16 8.62
C PRO A 142 24.67 -15.75 7.14
N GLN A 143 23.81 -16.28 6.28
CA GLN A 143 23.75 -15.90 4.87
C GLN A 143 22.98 -14.56 4.73
N LYS A 144 23.13 -13.90 3.59
CA LYS A 144 22.36 -12.68 3.26
C LYS A 144 21.13 -13.06 2.42
N LEU A 145 20.12 -12.19 2.38
CA LEU A 145 18.90 -12.37 1.59
C LEU A 145 19.06 -12.31 0.07
N GLY A 146 20.30 -12.17 -0.41
CA GLY A 146 20.62 -12.09 -1.83
C GLY A 146 20.04 -13.23 -2.66
N PRO A 147 20.06 -13.10 -4.01
CA PRO A 147 19.30 -13.92 -4.95
C PRO A 147 19.60 -15.43 -4.92
N THR A 148 20.65 -15.85 -4.20
CA THR A 148 21.05 -17.25 -4.02
C THR A 148 20.51 -17.89 -2.74
N HIS A 149 19.87 -17.11 -1.85
CA HIS A 149 19.31 -17.62 -0.61
C HIS A 149 18.06 -18.49 -0.87
N PRO A 150 17.86 -19.63 -0.18
CA PRO A 150 16.69 -20.48 -0.39
C PRO A 150 15.33 -19.81 -0.11
N VAL A 151 15.34 -18.72 0.66
CA VAL A 151 14.19 -17.87 0.98
C VAL A 151 14.26 -16.54 0.18
N ALA A 152 15.16 -16.42 -0.79
CA ALA A 152 15.29 -15.22 -1.60
C ALA A 152 14.00 -14.99 -2.40
N ILE A 153 13.34 -13.89 -2.09
CA ILE A 153 12.16 -13.44 -2.80
C ILE A 153 12.66 -12.53 -3.92
N ARG A 154 12.42 -12.95 -5.18
CA ARG A 154 13.07 -12.39 -6.37
C ARG A 154 12.90 -10.87 -6.53
N ASN A 155 11.78 -10.33 -6.07
CA ASN A 155 11.44 -8.92 -6.18
C ASN A 155 11.40 -8.19 -4.83
N LEU A 156 11.98 -8.76 -3.77
CA LEU A 156 11.98 -8.17 -2.43
C LEU A 156 12.48 -6.72 -2.45
N GLU A 157 13.59 -6.47 -3.15
CA GLU A 157 14.19 -5.15 -3.28
C GLU A 157 13.18 -4.13 -3.83
N ASN A 158 12.55 -4.43 -4.97
CA ASN A 158 11.56 -3.54 -5.57
C ASN A 158 10.38 -3.27 -4.62
N VAL A 159 9.84 -4.31 -4.01
CA VAL A 159 8.66 -4.17 -3.14
C VAL A 159 8.99 -3.38 -1.87
N VAL A 160 10.15 -3.61 -1.25
CA VAL A 160 10.57 -2.89 -0.04
C VAL A 160 10.86 -1.42 -0.37
N ARG A 161 11.53 -1.12 -1.48
CA ARG A 161 11.75 0.27 -1.92
C ARG A 161 10.44 0.99 -2.23
N THR A 162 9.49 0.29 -2.88
CA THR A 162 8.16 0.84 -3.16
C THR A 162 7.39 1.08 -1.88
N THR A 163 7.49 0.18 -0.90
CA THR A 163 6.90 0.34 0.43
C THR A 163 7.47 1.56 1.14
N ALA A 164 8.79 1.73 1.10
CA ALA A 164 9.50 2.85 1.70
C ALA A 164 9.09 4.19 1.06
N LYS A 165 8.94 4.24 -0.27
CA LYS A 165 8.40 5.42 -0.95
C LYS A 165 6.91 5.66 -0.67
N ALA A 166 6.11 4.60 -0.56
CA ALA A 166 4.68 4.71 -0.27
C ALA A 166 4.41 5.29 1.11
N ILE A 167 5.26 4.97 2.11
CA ILE A 167 5.04 5.45 3.47
C ILE A 167 5.35 6.94 3.63
N THR A 168 6.31 7.48 2.86
CA THR A 168 6.66 8.91 2.90
C THR A 168 5.64 9.81 2.24
N ARG A 169 4.68 9.26 1.49
CA ARG A 169 3.49 10.01 1.03
C ARG A 169 2.62 10.50 2.19
N PHE A 170 2.75 9.86 3.34
CA PHE A 170 2.03 10.22 4.57
C PHE A 170 2.87 11.11 5.49
N SER A 171 4.10 11.47 5.09
CA SER A 171 4.87 12.50 5.77
C SER A 171 4.09 13.82 5.74
N GLY A 172 4.08 14.54 6.87
CA GLY A 172 3.35 15.80 6.99
C GLY A 172 1.89 15.68 7.45
N LEU A 173 1.33 14.47 7.59
CA LEU A 173 -0.02 14.26 8.17
C LEU A 173 -0.06 14.41 9.70
N GLY A 174 1.05 14.78 10.34
CA GLY A 174 1.12 15.00 11.79
C GLY A 174 1.06 13.71 12.62
N PHE A 175 1.26 12.54 12.01
CA PHE A 175 1.31 11.27 12.72
C PHE A 175 2.51 11.19 13.67
N ASN A 176 2.36 10.45 14.77
CA ASN A 176 3.35 10.43 15.84
C ASN A 176 4.65 9.68 15.47
N LYS A 177 4.60 8.84 14.44
CA LYS A 177 5.78 8.11 13.96
C LYS A 177 6.29 8.77 12.70
N ASP A 178 7.61 8.91 12.66
CA ASP A 178 8.32 9.49 11.53
C ASP A 178 8.39 8.48 10.38
N ALA A 179 7.93 8.90 9.21
CA ALA A 179 7.96 8.08 8.00
C ALA A 179 9.39 7.96 7.46
N ASP A 180 10.19 9.00 7.63
CA ASP A 180 11.55 9.07 7.10
C ASP A 180 12.44 8.08 7.87
N ASP A 181 12.28 7.99 9.20
CA ASP A 181 12.94 6.97 10.03
C ASP A 181 12.66 5.55 9.53
N LEU A 182 11.41 5.29 9.11
CA LEU A 182 11.04 3.97 8.64
C LEU A 182 11.52 3.70 7.21
N GLU A 183 11.45 4.69 6.31
CA GLU A 183 12.04 4.60 4.97
C GLU A 183 13.53 4.24 5.09
N MET A 184 14.28 5.05 5.85
CA MET A 184 15.70 4.84 6.11
C MET A 184 15.99 3.45 6.66
N ALA A 185 15.22 3.01 7.66
CA ALA A 185 15.40 1.68 8.25
C ALA A 185 15.15 0.53 7.25
N LEU A 186 14.10 0.61 6.44
CA LEU A 186 13.78 -0.42 5.45
C LEU A 186 14.87 -0.52 4.37
N LEU A 187 15.29 0.63 3.84
CA LEU A 187 16.36 0.74 2.87
C LEU A 187 17.69 0.21 3.43
N ARG A 188 18.01 0.52 4.69
CA ARG A 188 19.20 0.00 5.35
C ARG A 188 19.20 -1.51 5.51
N VAL A 189 18.05 -2.15 5.70
CA VAL A 189 18.00 -3.63 5.71
C VAL A 189 18.34 -4.20 4.33
N LEU A 190 17.94 -3.54 3.23
CA LEU A 190 18.35 -3.97 1.88
C LEU A 190 19.87 -3.88 1.71
N GLU A 191 20.49 -2.77 2.09
CA GLU A 191 21.95 -2.58 1.97
C GLU A 191 22.75 -3.63 2.75
N ARG A 192 22.31 -3.98 3.97
CA ARG A 192 22.94 -5.04 4.78
C ARG A 192 22.93 -6.41 4.08
N ASN A 193 22.00 -6.60 3.14
CA ASN A 193 21.81 -7.83 2.39
C ASN A 193 22.35 -7.76 0.95
N ASP A 194 23.22 -6.77 0.65
CA ASP A 194 23.81 -6.53 -0.67
C ASP A 194 22.76 -6.27 -1.77
N MET A 195 21.66 -5.59 -1.41
CA MET A 195 20.61 -5.12 -2.31
C MET A 195 20.65 -3.59 -2.45
N ASP A 196 19.98 -3.04 -3.46
CA ASP A 196 19.87 -1.59 -3.68
C ASP A 196 18.99 -0.94 -2.59
N GLY A 197 19.61 -0.19 -1.68
CA GLY A 197 18.95 0.62 -0.67
C GLY A 197 18.65 2.05 -1.12
N THR A 198 18.81 2.39 -2.40
CA THR A 198 18.56 3.77 -2.86
C THR A 198 17.04 4.07 -2.82
N PRO A 199 16.61 5.20 -2.24
CA PRO A 199 15.21 5.63 -2.26
C PRO A 199 14.64 5.61 -3.68
N LYS A 200 13.37 5.22 -3.80
CA LYS A 200 12.68 5.22 -5.10
C LYS A 200 12.29 6.64 -5.47
N ALA A 201 12.63 7.10 -6.68
CA ALA A 201 12.20 8.41 -7.17
C ALA A 201 10.68 8.46 -7.34
N LYS A 202 10.10 7.43 -7.99
CA LYS A 202 8.66 7.26 -8.24
C LYS A 202 8.17 5.93 -7.65
N LEU A 203 6.89 5.85 -7.27
CA LEU A 203 6.28 4.62 -6.72
C LEU A 203 6.32 3.46 -7.71
N PHE A 204 5.84 3.74 -8.92
CA PHE A 204 5.98 2.88 -10.08
C PHE A 204 6.70 3.66 -11.16
N LEU A 205 7.60 3.00 -11.87
CA LEU A 205 8.12 3.51 -13.12
C LEU A 205 7.00 3.41 -14.19
N GLY A 206 6.04 4.33 -14.08
CA GLY A 206 5.02 4.65 -15.08
C GLY A 206 5.60 5.61 -16.11
N LYS A 207 5.66 5.13 -17.36
CA LYS A 207 6.07 5.77 -18.62
C LYS A 207 6.79 7.12 -18.48
N SER A 208 8.07 7.16 -18.88
CA SER A 208 8.65 8.39 -19.41
C SER A 208 7.72 8.90 -20.50
N GLU A 209 7.01 9.97 -20.20
CA GLU A 209 6.23 10.72 -21.16
C GLU A 209 7.21 11.36 -22.16
N ASP A 210 7.47 10.63 -23.25
CA ASP A 210 7.53 11.24 -24.58
C ASP A 210 6.09 11.68 -25.01
N SER A 211 5.24 12.12 -24.06
CA SER A 211 4.01 12.84 -24.39
C SER A 211 4.36 14.30 -24.39
N ASP A 212 4.41 14.84 -25.60
CA ASP A 212 4.37 16.26 -25.96
C ASP A 212 3.14 16.96 -25.31
N ASP A 213 3.11 17.11 -23.99
CA ASP A 213 2.16 17.97 -23.30
C ASP A 213 2.88 19.26 -22.90
N GLU A 214 2.96 20.18 -23.87
CA GLU A 214 3.32 21.58 -23.67
C GLU A 214 2.25 22.27 -22.80
N GLY A 215 2.28 22.07 -21.49
CA GLY A 215 1.25 22.58 -20.60
C GLY A 215 1.68 22.70 -19.14
N GLU A 216 2.49 23.71 -18.87
CA GLU A 216 2.90 24.19 -17.53
C GLU A 216 3.85 23.25 -16.77
N GLU A 217 5.13 23.37 -17.13
CA GLU A 217 6.29 23.00 -16.31
C GLU A 217 6.22 23.73 -14.95
N GLU A 218 5.53 23.15 -13.97
CA GLU A 218 5.99 23.28 -12.59
C GLU A 218 7.32 22.52 -12.56
N GLU A 219 8.41 23.26 -12.80
CA GLU A 219 9.76 22.88 -12.42
C GLU A 219 9.71 22.56 -10.91
N GLU A 220 9.33 21.33 -10.55
CA GLU A 220 9.76 20.73 -9.30
C GLU A 220 11.28 20.77 -9.38
N GLU A 221 11.88 21.83 -8.82
CA GLU A 221 13.30 21.92 -8.59
C GLU A 221 13.67 20.56 -7.98
N GLU A 222 14.39 19.74 -8.75
CA GLU A 222 15.10 18.58 -8.22
C GLU A 222 16.06 19.17 -7.19
N GLU A 223 15.56 19.38 -5.97
CA GLU A 223 16.39 19.56 -4.80
C GLU A 223 17.27 18.33 -4.84
N GLU A 224 18.53 18.56 -5.26
CA GLU A 224 19.63 17.64 -5.17
C GLU A 224 19.68 17.27 -3.70
N LYS A 225 18.87 16.26 -3.31
CA LYS A 225 18.78 15.75 -1.96
C LYS A 225 20.19 15.30 -1.68
N THR A 226 20.93 16.16 -0.98
CA THR A 226 22.25 15.87 -0.46
C THR A 226 22.09 14.52 0.18
N ALA A 227 22.72 13.50 -0.42
CA ALA A 227 22.60 12.12 0.04
C ALA A 227 22.77 12.16 1.56
N GLY A 228 21.65 12.03 2.27
CA GLY A 228 21.65 12.13 3.72
C GLY A 228 22.67 11.15 4.24
N GLU A 229 23.30 11.46 5.38
CA GLU A 229 24.19 10.49 6.03
C GLU A 229 23.48 9.13 6.03
N GLY A 230 24.04 8.18 5.27
CA GLY A 230 23.33 6.94 4.96
C GLY A 230 22.92 6.27 6.27
N ALA A 231 21.65 5.89 6.35
CA ALA A 231 21.04 5.33 7.54
C ALA A 231 21.96 4.27 8.18
N ASP A 232 22.13 4.32 9.49
CA ASP A 232 23.05 3.47 10.22
C ASP A 232 22.31 2.34 10.97
N ASP A 233 23.06 1.56 11.75
CA ASP A 233 22.47 0.46 12.52
C ASP A 233 21.66 0.91 13.74
N VAL A 234 21.79 2.17 14.15
CA VAL A 234 20.97 2.81 15.16
C VAL A 234 19.56 3.03 14.61
N ASP A 235 19.42 3.49 13.37
CA ASP A 235 18.11 3.77 12.74
C ASP A 235 17.25 2.52 12.66
N VAL A 236 17.81 1.40 12.18
CA VAL A 236 17.08 0.13 12.12
C VAL A 236 16.63 -0.33 13.51
N ARG A 237 17.44 -0.11 14.56
CA ARG A 237 17.08 -0.48 15.93
C ARG A 237 16.04 0.46 16.52
N ALA A 238 16.10 1.76 16.21
CA ALA A 238 15.12 2.74 16.61
C ALA A 238 13.77 2.42 15.97
N ALA A 239 13.74 2.23 14.64
CA ALA A 239 12.57 1.83 13.89
C ALA A 239 11.97 0.51 14.41
N ALA A 240 12.79 -0.52 14.65
CA ALA A 240 12.31 -1.79 15.22
C ALA A 240 11.64 -1.62 16.60
N LYS A 241 12.05 -0.60 17.37
CA LYS A 241 11.48 -0.33 18.69
C LYS A 241 10.15 0.44 18.59
N THR A 242 10.00 1.34 17.63
CA THR A 242 8.81 2.19 17.43
C THR A 242 7.74 1.51 16.55
N TRP A 243 8.15 0.74 15.55
CA TRP A 243 7.30 0.08 14.56
C TRP A 243 6.99 -1.38 14.92
N LYS A 244 6.45 -1.60 16.13
CA LYS A 244 6.09 -2.94 16.61
C LYS A 244 4.73 -3.39 16.10
N ALA A 245 4.70 -4.49 15.34
CA ALA A 245 3.45 -5.04 14.79
C ALA A 245 2.41 -5.36 15.87
N SER A 246 2.81 -5.92 17.02
CA SER A 246 1.85 -6.26 18.09
C SER A 246 1.09 -5.04 18.63
N ALA A 247 1.79 -3.92 18.84
CA ALA A 247 1.20 -2.67 19.30
C ALA A 247 0.35 -2.02 18.19
N ALA A 248 0.87 -1.96 16.96
CA ALA A 248 0.15 -1.37 15.84
C ALA A 248 -1.13 -2.16 15.48
N MET A 249 -1.06 -3.49 15.46
CA MET A 249 -2.25 -4.35 15.25
C MET A 249 -3.26 -4.22 16.38
N LYS A 250 -2.82 -3.94 17.61
CA LYS A 250 -3.74 -3.66 18.72
C LYS A 250 -4.47 -2.34 18.48
N ALA A 251 -3.73 -1.27 18.21
CA ALA A 251 -4.29 0.05 17.90
C ALA A 251 -5.26 -0.02 16.70
N LEU A 252 -4.88 -0.71 15.61
CA LEU A 252 -5.74 -0.90 14.44
C LEU A 252 -7.04 -1.65 14.76
N ARG A 253 -7.04 -2.62 15.68
CA ARG A 253 -8.29 -3.29 16.11
C ARG A 253 -9.19 -2.32 16.86
N GLU A 254 -8.60 -1.52 17.73
CA GLU A 254 -9.26 -0.56 18.62
C GLU A 254 -9.74 0.71 17.88
N ALA A 255 -9.10 1.08 16.76
CA ALA A 255 -9.56 2.15 15.89
C ALA A 255 -10.87 1.76 15.19
N TYR A 256 -11.87 2.62 15.17
CA TYR A 256 -13.14 2.38 14.50
C TYR A 256 -13.51 3.62 13.69
N GLY A 257 -13.98 3.43 12.46
CA GLY A 257 -14.67 4.51 11.75
C GLY A 257 -15.99 4.87 12.45
N PRO A 258 -16.64 5.98 12.05
CA PRO A 258 -17.83 6.50 12.69
C PRO A 258 -18.96 5.46 12.69
N VAL A 259 -19.49 5.20 13.90
CA VAL A 259 -20.62 4.29 14.16
C VAL A 259 -21.92 5.08 14.34
N GLU A 260 -21.92 6.38 14.03
CA GLU A 260 -22.98 7.33 14.42
C GLU A 260 -24.39 6.96 13.92
N HIS A 261 -24.51 6.02 12.98
CA HIS A 261 -25.78 5.49 12.49
C HIS A 261 -26.00 3.99 12.75
N GLY A 262 -25.59 3.49 13.92
CA GLY A 262 -26.04 2.17 14.41
C GLY A 262 -25.55 0.98 13.57
N GLY A 263 -24.43 1.12 12.87
CA GLY A 263 -23.90 0.14 11.94
C GLY A 263 -22.70 0.66 11.17
N ARG A 264 -22.47 0.12 9.96
CA ARG A 264 -21.50 0.60 8.98
C ARG A 264 -22.26 1.36 7.89
N PRO A 265 -22.73 2.59 8.13
CA PRO A 265 -23.53 3.34 7.14
C PRO A 265 -22.76 3.55 5.84
N TRP A 266 -21.43 3.62 5.90
CA TRP A 266 -20.53 3.71 4.77
C TRP A 266 -20.42 2.44 3.91
N ASP A 267 -20.84 1.27 4.41
CA ASP A 267 -20.82 0.03 3.63
C ASP A 267 -22.17 -0.19 2.95
N ILE A 268 -22.34 0.42 1.77
CA ILE A 268 -23.58 0.33 0.98
C ILE A 268 -23.93 -1.11 0.58
N THR A 269 -22.95 -2.03 0.56
CA THR A 269 -23.21 -3.46 0.30
C THR A 269 -24.03 -4.13 1.41
N LYS A 270 -24.14 -3.48 2.57
CA LYS A 270 -24.95 -3.94 3.71
C LYS A 270 -26.33 -3.29 3.75
N TRP A 271 -26.60 -2.32 2.87
CA TRP A 271 -27.89 -1.66 2.84
C TRP A 271 -28.95 -2.61 2.30
N SER A 272 -30.17 -2.50 2.82
CA SER A 272 -31.29 -3.22 2.22
C SER A 272 -31.58 -2.68 0.83
N LYS A 273 -32.12 -3.52 -0.07
CA LYS A 273 -32.54 -3.08 -1.42
C LYS A 273 -33.51 -1.89 -1.34
N THR A 274 -34.38 -1.86 -0.33
CA THR A 274 -35.32 -0.78 -0.10
C THR A 274 -34.62 0.52 0.31
N ALA A 275 -33.63 0.45 1.21
CA ALA A 275 -32.86 1.62 1.63
C ALA A 275 -32.03 2.18 0.47
N LEU A 276 -31.36 1.32 -0.29
CA LEU A 276 -30.59 1.71 -1.46
C LEU A 276 -31.47 2.38 -2.53
N ALA A 277 -32.64 1.81 -2.83
CA ALA A 277 -33.59 2.40 -3.77
C ALA A 277 -34.16 3.74 -3.27
N ALA A 278 -34.43 3.86 -1.98
CA ALA A 278 -34.89 5.10 -1.38
C ALA A 278 -33.84 6.21 -1.50
N GLU A 279 -32.56 5.90 -1.26
CA GLU A 279 -31.47 6.87 -1.41
C GLU A 279 -31.30 7.29 -2.87
N LYS A 280 -31.33 6.35 -3.82
CA LYS A 280 -31.29 6.67 -5.25
C LYS A 280 -32.44 7.60 -5.67
N ALA A 281 -33.65 7.34 -5.17
CA ALA A 281 -34.81 8.16 -5.47
C ALA A 281 -34.69 9.58 -4.88
N ARG A 282 -34.00 9.76 -3.74
CA ARG A 282 -33.81 11.06 -3.10
C ARG A 282 -33.07 12.06 -4.00
N PHE A 283 -32.19 11.57 -4.89
CA PHE A 283 -31.40 12.40 -5.80
C PHE A 283 -31.88 12.34 -7.24
N ALA A 284 -32.85 11.49 -7.59
CA ALA A 284 -33.40 11.41 -8.94
C ALA A 284 -34.24 12.64 -9.33
N ASP A 285 -34.68 13.41 -8.35
CA ASP A 285 -35.53 14.61 -8.53
C ASP A 285 -34.73 15.92 -8.44
N LEU A 286 -33.42 15.87 -8.18
CA LEU A 286 -32.57 17.06 -8.21
C LEU A 286 -32.16 17.31 -9.66
N ASP A 287 -32.56 18.46 -10.22
CA ASP A 287 -32.09 18.90 -11.54
C ASP A 287 -30.55 19.10 -11.50
N ASP A 288 -29.87 18.93 -12.64
CA ASP A 288 -28.41 19.05 -12.76
C ASP A 288 -27.85 20.39 -12.22
N GLU A 289 -28.69 21.43 -12.11
CA GLU A 289 -28.33 22.74 -11.51
C GLU A 289 -28.29 22.76 -9.97
N GLU A 290 -28.90 21.78 -9.28
CA GLU A 290 -28.92 21.69 -7.81
C GLU A 290 -27.85 20.74 -7.24
N LEU A 291 -27.09 20.05 -8.10
CA LEU A 291 -26.06 19.07 -7.73
C LEU A 291 -24.64 19.68 -7.61
N PHE A 292 -24.48 20.98 -7.89
CA PHE A 292 -23.20 21.73 -7.86
C PHE A 292 -23.33 23.07 -7.13
#